data_AF-A0AAP8QGL3-F1
#
_entry.id   AF-A0AAP8QGL3-F1
#
_cell.length_a   1.000
_cell.length_b   1.000
_cell.length_c   1.000
_cell.angle_alpha   90.00
_cell.angle_beta   90.00
_cell.angle_gamma   90.00
#
_symmetry.space_group_name_H-M   'P 1'
#
loop_
_entity.id
_entity.type
_entity.pdbx_description
1 polymer ?
#
loop_
_entity_poly.entity_id
_entity_poly.type
_entity_poly.pdbx_seq_one_letter_code
_entity_poly.pdbx_strand_id
1 'polypeptide(L)' 'MMIKNEYDQSEDFQVYCERLSRKNNSTLYRLEKYTGLKLLQKEELKEIRDVILSVSGEISRLPSKISLGCGCNKKL' A
#
# COMPACT_ATOMS: atom_id res chain seq x y z
N MET A 1 -12.08 -23.02 9.04
CA MET A 1 -11.31 -22.97 7.78
C MET A 1 -10.20 -21.94 7.99
N MET A 2 -8.97 -22.38 8.23
CA MET A 2 -7.83 -21.46 8.31
C MET A 2 -7.63 -20.87 6.92
N ILE A 3 -7.78 -19.56 6.77
CA ILE A 3 -7.34 -18.87 5.55
C ILE A 3 -5.83 -19.06 5.53
N LYS A 4 -5.34 -19.99 4.72
CA LYS A 4 -3.92 -20.08 4.42
C LYS A 4 -3.56 -18.75 3.74
N ASN A 5 -2.89 -17.86 4.46
CA ASN A 5 -2.36 -16.64 3.88
C ASN A 5 -1.25 -17.10 2.92
N GLU A 6 -1.49 -17.06 1.61
CA GLU A 6 -0.48 -17.31 0.57
C GLU A 6 0.68 -16.27 0.60
N TYR A 7 0.78 -15.46 1.66
CA TYR A 7 1.71 -14.34 1.82
C TYR A 7 2.84 -14.63 2.83
N ASP A 8 3.01 -15.87 3.30
CA ASP A 8 4.08 -16.26 4.24
C ASP A 8 5.45 -16.47 3.56
N GLN A 9 5.59 -16.12 2.27
CA GLN A 9 6.88 -16.14 1.60
C GLN A 9 7.59 -14.81 1.76
N SER A 10 8.87 -14.86 2.14
CA SER A 10 9.75 -13.69 2.16
C SER A 10 9.81 -13.10 0.75
N GLU A 11 9.35 -11.86 0.60
CA GLU A 11 9.44 -11.11 -0.65
C GLU A 11 10.38 -9.92 -0.48
N ASP A 12 10.96 -9.46 -1.59
CA ASP A 12 11.80 -8.27 -1.59
C ASP A 12 11.00 -7.04 -1.08
N PHE A 13 11.63 -6.18 -0.27
CA PHE A 13 10.94 -5.08 0.39
C PHE A 13 10.33 -4.08 -0.61
N GLN A 14 10.98 -3.83 -1.74
CA GLN A 14 10.43 -2.99 -2.82
C GLN A 14 9.19 -3.65 -3.41
N VAL A 15 9.29 -4.94 -3.73
CA VAL A 15 8.17 -5.72 -4.30
C VAL A 15 6.97 -5.75 -3.36
N TYR A 16 7.20 -5.94 -2.05
CA TYR A 16 6.15 -5.91 -1.03
C TYR A 16 5.42 -4.57 -1.02
N CYS A 17 6.18 -3.47 -0.95
CA CYS A 17 5.63 -2.12 -0.90
C CYS A 17 4.82 -1.80 -2.16
N GLU A 18 5.31 -2.17 -3.34
CA GLU A 18 4.58 -2.01 -4.60
C GLU A 18 3.29 -2.83 -4.62
N ARG A 19 3.30 -4.05 -4.08
CA ARG A 19 2.12 -4.91 -3.98
C ARG A 19 1.06 -4.30 -3.07
N LEU A 20 1.46 -3.77 -1.91
CA LEU A 20 0.57 -3.07 -0.98
C LEU A 20 -0.04 -1.80 -1.60
N SER A 21 0.80 -0.99 -2.27
CA SER A 21 0.35 0.21 -2.98
C SER A 21 -0.69 -0.12 -4.06
N ARG A 22 -0.44 -1.18 -4.86
CA ARG A 22 -1.42 -1.67 -5.85
C ARG A 22 -2.71 -2.17 -5.22
N LYS A 23 -2.64 -2.86 -4.07
CA LYS A 23 -3.81 -3.34 -3.35
C LYS A 23 -4.70 -2.16 -2.89
N ASN A 24 -4.10 -1.10 -2.34
CA ASN A 24 -4.82 0.12 -1.99
C ASN A 24 -5.50 0.76 -3.19
N ASN A 25 -4.80 0.87 -4.32
CA ASN A 25 -5.39 1.43 -5.55
C ASN A 25 -6.55 0.56 -6.07
N SER A 26 -6.48 -0.76 -5.92
CA SER A 26 -7.58 -1.66 -6.27
C SER A 26 -8.82 -1.47 -5.39
N THR A 27 -8.63 -1.07 -4.12
CA THR A 27 -9.72 -0.76 -3.19
C THR A 27 -10.56 0.42 -3.69
N LEU A 28 -9.94 1.43 -4.30
CA LEU A 28 -10.63 2.57 -4.89
C LEU A 28 -11.63 2.13 -5.97
N TYR A 29 -11.21 1.23 -6.86
CA TYR A 29 -12.09 0.65 -7.89
C TYR A 29 -13.25 -0.14 -7.27
N ARG A 30 -12.97 -0.93 -6.22
CA ARG A 30 -14.01 -1.67 -5.49
C ARG A 30 -14.99 -0.74 -4.78
N LEU A 31 -14.52 0.40 -4.26
CA LEU A 31 -15.35 1.39 -3.60
C LEU A 31 -16.32 2.06 -4.58
N GLU A 32 -15.86 2.42 -5.79
CA GLU A 32 -16.77 2.91 -6.85
C GLU A 32 -17.83 1.87 -7.20
N LYS A 33 -17.42 0.61 -7.37
CA LYS A 33 -18.35 -0.48 -7.69
C LYS A 33 -19.38 -0.73 -6.58
N TYR A 34 -18.96 -0.67 -5.31
CA TYR A 34 -19.82 -0.91 -4.16
C TYR A 34 -20.82 0.22 -3.94
N THR A 35 -20.37 1.47 -4.03
CA THR A 35 -21.21 2.65 -3.79
C THR A 35 -22.06 3.03 -5.00
N GLY A 36 -21.68 2.61 -6.21
CA GLY A 36 -22.28 3.08 -7.45
C GLY A 36 -21.95 4.54 -7.79
N LEU A 37 -21.07 5.18 -7.02
CA LEU A 37 -20.68 6.58 -7.16
C LEU A 37 -19.24 6.67 -7.64
N LYS A 38 -18.95 7.72 -8.42
CA LYS A 38 -17.57 8.06 -8.75
C LYS A 38 -16.89 8.71 -7.55
N LEU A 39 -15.61 8.39 -7.32
CA LEU A 39 -14.88 8.92 -6.15
C LEU A 39 -14.80 10.45 -6.12
N LEU A 40 -14.85 11.08 -7.29
CA LEU A 40 -14.81 12.54 -7.43
C LEU A 40 -16.18 13.22 -7.28
N GLN A 41 -17.25 12.45 -7.07
CA GLN A 41 -18.62 12.95 -7.12
C GLN A 41 -19.10 13.58 -5.80
N LYS A 42 -18.54 13.14 -4.66
CA LYS A 42 -18.89 13.62 -3.32
C LYS A 42 -17.63 14.03 -2.58
N GLU A 43 -17.71 15.04 -1.74
CA GLU A 43 -16.53 15.54 -1.03
C GLU A 43 -15.95 14.48 -0.09
N GLU A 44 -16.81 13.76 0.63
CA GLU A 44 -16.38 12.68 1.52
C GLU A 44 -15.70 11.53 0.74
N LEU A 45 -16.15 11.25 -0.49
CA LEU A 45 -15.52 10.23 -1.34
C LEU A 45 -14.16 10.69 -1.89
N LYS A 46 -14.00 11.99 -2.16
CA LYS A 46 -12.71 12.57 -2.54
C LYS A 46 -11.71 12.48 -1.39
N GLU A 47 -12.13 12.82 -0.19
CA GLU A 47 -11.29 12.71 1.01
C GLU A 47 -10.81 11.27 1.23
N ILE A 48 -11.73 10.29 1.13
CA ILE A 48 -11.37 8.86 1.22
C ILE A 48 -10.36 8.48 0.12
N ARG A 49 -10.60 8.90 -1.12
CA ARG A 49 -9.67 8.66 -2.23
C ARG A 49 -8.29 9.25 -1.95
N ASP A 50 -8.23 10.50 -1.51
CA ASP A 50 -7.00 11.24 -1.36
C ASP A 50 -6.15 10.66 -0.21
N VAL A 51 -6.79 10.26 0.89
CA VAL A 51 -6.12 9.52 1.98
C VAL A 51 -5.50 8.21 1.45
N ILE A 52 -6.28 7.41 0.73
CA ILE A 52 -5.80 6.12 0.20
C ILE A 52 -4.64 6.33 -0.78
N LEU A 53 -4.75 7.29 -1.70
CA LEU A 53 -3.69 7.61 -2.67
C LEU A 53 -2.43 8.15 -2.00
N SER A 54 -2.58 8.99 -0.96
CA SER A 54 -1.46 9.51 -0.18
C SER A 54 -0.68 8.36 0.47
N VAL A 55 -1.39 7.47 1.17
CA VAL A 55 -0.79 6.29 1.79
C VAL A 55 -0.17 5.35 0.76
N SER A 56 -0.83 5.11 -0.39
CA SER A 56 -0.25 4.31 -1.50
C SER A 56 1.08 4.88 -1.98
N GLY A 57 1.19 6.20 -2.09
CA GLY A 57 2.42 6.88 -2.50
C GLY A 57 3.50 6.85 -1.42
N GLU A 58 3.12 6.96 -0.15
CA GLU A 58 4.07 6.80 0.96
C GLU A 58 4.64 5.39 0.99
N ILE A 59 3.78 4.38 0.91
CA ILE A 59 4.17 2.96 0.85
C ILE A 59 5.15 2.73 -0.29
N SER A 60 4.85 3.19 -1.51
CA SER A 60 5.74 2.98 -2.67
C SER A 60 7.10 3.68 -2.53
N ARG A 61 7.23 4.66 -1.64
CA ARG A 61 8.47 5.38 -1.34
C ARG A 61 9.15 4.90 -0.06
N LEU A 62 8.55 3.99 0.71
CA LEU A 62 9.18 3.45 1.93
C LEU A 62 10.57 2.85 1.66
N PRO A 63 10.80 2.08 0.58
CA PRO A 63 12.12 1.51 0.30
C PRO A 63 13.23 2.55 0.11
N SER A 64 12.91 3.74 -0.39
CA SER A 64 13.87 4.84 -0.55
C SER A 64 13.96 5.77 0.66
N LYS A 65 12.99 5.72 1.57
CA LYS A 65 12.95 6.56 2.79
C LYS A 65 13.45 5.85 4.04
N ILE A 66 13.42 4.53 4.06
CA ILE A 66 13.87 3.72 5.17
C ILE A 66 15.16 3.04 4.77
N SER A 67 16.27 3.49 5.34
CA SER A 67 17.46 2.65 5.39
C SER A 67 17.15 1.49 6.32
N LEU A 68 16.90 0.32 5.76
CA LEU A 68 16.91 -0.94 6.51
C LEU A 68 18.36 -1.13 6.97
N GLY A 69 18.67 -0.57 8.13
CA GLY A 69 20.02 -0.60 8.68
C GLY A 69 20.46 -2.06 8.81
N CYS A 70 21.38 -2.49 7.95
CA CYS A 70 22.28 -3.55 8.36
C CYS A 70 23.13 -2.93 9.46
N GLY A 71 22.79 -3.22 10.72
CA GLY A 71 23.62 -2.96 11.89
C GLY A 71 24.92 -3.77 11.86
N CYS A 72 25.60 -3.82 10.71
CA CYS A 72 26.98 -4.22 10.62
C CYS A 72 27.79 -3.00 11.08
N ASN A 73 27.99 -2.91 12.40
CA ASN A 73 29.17 -2.29 12.96
C ASN A 73 30.40 -2.90 12.24
N LYS A 74 30.84 -2.29 11.14
CA LYS A 74 32.21 -2.44 10.67
C LYS A 74 33.09 -1.60 11.58
N LYS A 75 33.27 -2.09 12.81
CA LYS A 75 34.51 -1.88 13.57
C LYS A 75 35.46 -2.99 13.15
N LEU A 76 36.49 -2.63 12.40
CA LEU A 76 37.91 -2.93 12.60
C LEU A 76 38.66 -2.41 11.37
#